data_AF-A0A453N9J5-F1
#
_entry.id   AF-A0A453N9J5-F1
#
_cell.length_a   1.000
_cell.length_b   1.000
_cell.length_c   1.000
_cell.angle_alpha   90.00
_cell.angle_beta   90.00
_cell.angle_gamma   90.00
#
_symmetry.space_group_name_H-M   'P 1'
#
loop_
_entity.id
_entity.type
_entity.pdbx_description
1 polymer ?
#
loop_
_entity_poly.entity_id
_entity_poly.type
_entity_poly.pdbx_seq_one_letter_code
_entity_poly.pdbx_strand_id
1 'polypeptide(L)'
;LKHSADLPMRIQLAKENPLKLDLPAIKLGENEDVTEEAVSTTLRRALSTFSTLQAHDGHWPGDYGGPMFLMPGLLIMLHVTGALNTVLSSEHQKEIRRYLYNHQNEDGGWGLHIEGPSTMFGSALTYVSLRLLGEGPDSGDGAMEKGRNWILDHGGATYITSWGKFWLAVLGVFDWSGNNPLPPETWMLPYCLPVHPGRMWCHCRMVYLPMCYVYGKRFVGRITPIILELRNELFKVPYSEVDWDSARNLCAKEDLYYPHPLIQDILWATLHKFVEPVMMHWPGNKLREKSLNHVMQHVHYEDENTRYICIGPVNKVLNMLACWIEDPNSEAFKLHIPRIYDYLWVAEDGMKMQV
;
A
#
# COMPACT_ATOMS: atom_id res chain seq x y z
N LEU A 1 13.79 -9.27 16.45
CA LEU A 1 12.79 -8.18 16.48
C LEU A 1 12.57 -7.77 15.04
N LYS A 2 11.32 -7.83 14.56
CA LYS A 2 10.99 -7.41 13.19
C LYS A 2 10.68 -5.90 13.12
N HIS A 3 10.18 -5.29 14.19
CA HIS A 3 10.04 -3.83 14.25
C HIS A 3 11.39 -3.13 14.46
N SER A 4 11.53 -1.95 13.85
CA SER A 4 12.63 -1.04 14.13
C SER A 4 12.50 -0.46 15.54
N ALA A 5 13.63 0.00 16.07
CA ALA A 5 13.75 0.74 17.32
C ALA A 5 13.99 2.24 17.08
N ASP A 6 13.86 2.73 15.85
CA ASP A 6 14.14 4.12 15.46
C ASP A 6 15.52 4.63 15.90
N LEU A 7 16.55 3.79 15.77
CA LEU A 7 17.88 4.15 16.25
C LEU A 7 18.42 5.44 15.62
N PRO A 8 18.29 5.69 14.30
CA PRO A 8 18.75 6.94 13.69
C PRO A 8 18.10 8.18 14.30
N MET A 9 16.76 8.16 14.41
CA MET A 9 15.99 9.27 14.99
C MET A 9 16.35 9.49 16.46
N ARG A 10 16.40 8.42 17.26
CA ARG A 10 16.72 8.52 18.69
C ARG A 10 18.12 9.07 18.94
N ILE A 11 19.10 8.65 18.13
CA ILE A 11 20.47 9.17 18.22
C ILE A 11 20.52 10.65 17.83
N GLN A 12 19.75 11.07 16.82
CA GLN A 12 19.68 12.47 16.42
C GLN A 12 19.05 13.33 17.53
N LEU A 13 17.86 12.98 18.01
CA LEU A 13 17.15 13.77 19.01
C LEU A 13 17.86 13.77 20.37
N ALA A 14 18.49 12.66 20.77
CA ALA A 14 19.26 12.62 22.00
C ALA A 14 20.51 13.52 21.97
N LYS A 15 21.08 13.80 20.78
CA LYS A 15 22.17 14.78 20.62
C LYS A 15 21.66 16.21 20.73
N GLU A 16 20.47 16.49 20.19
CA GLU A 16 19.84 17.80 20.23
C GLU A 16 19.27 18.13 21.63
N ASN A 17 18.77 17.10 22.33
CA ASN A 17 18.17 17.18 23.66
C ASN A 17 18.95 16.30 24.66
N PRO A 18 20.09 16.76 25.18
CA PRO A 18 20.89 15.96 26.11
C PRO A 18 20.11 15.62 27.38
N LEU A 19 20.28 14.38 27.86
CA LEU A 19 19.64 13.90 29.09
C LEU A 19 20.07 14.77 30.28
N LYS A 20 19.10 15.45 30.91
CA LYS A 20 19.36 16.36 32.05
C LYS A 20 19.43 15.64 33.39
N LEU A 21 18.72 14.52 33.51
CA LEU A 21 18.60 13.75 34.74
C LEU A 21 18.92 12.29 34.46
N ASP A 22 20.05 11.83 34.99
CA ASP A 22 20.50 10.44 34.94
C ASP A 22 20.31 9.79 36.32
N LEU A 23 19.13 9.20 36.53
CA LEU A 23 18.82 8.47 37.76
C LEU A 23 19.28 7.02 37.64
N PRO A 24 19.81 6.41 38.72
CA PRO A 24 20.20 5.01 38.69
C PRO A 24 18.99 4.10 38.46
N ALA A 25 19.22 3.02 37.71
CA ALA A 25 18.22 1.99 37.51
C ALA A 25 18.01 1.20 38.81
N ILE A 26 16.78 1.20 39.34
CA ILE A 26 16.40 0.31 40.44
C ILE A 26 15.97 -1.02 39.83
N LYS A 27 16.70 -2.09 40.16
CA LYS A 27 16.35 -3.46 39.79
C LYS A 27 15.86 -4.16 41.04
N LEU A 28 14.59 -4.54 41.05
CA LEU A 28 14.01 -5.34 42.13
C LEU A 28 14.23 -6.82 41.85
N GLY A 29 14.56 -7.59 42.88
CA GLY A 29 14.60 -9.06 42.82
C GLY A 29 13.19 -9.67 42.73
N GLU A 30 13.08 -10.96 42.37
CA GLU A 30 11.77 -11.66 42.24
C GLU A 30 10.88 -11.61 43.50
N ASN A 31 11.49 -11.45 44.69
CA ASN A 31 10.80 -11.44 45.99
C ASN A 31 10.95 -10.10 46.74
N GLU A 32 11.37 -9.03 46.06
CA GLU A 32 11.44 -7.70 46.68
C GLU A 32 10.14 -6.92 46.49
N ASP A 33 9.70 -6.24 47.54
CA ASP A 33 8.50 -5.40 47.48
C ASP A 33 8.72 -4.18 46.57
N VAL A 34 7.71 -3.88 45.75
CA VAL A 34 7.69 -2.66 44.92
C VAL A 34 7.45 -1.46 45.82
N THR A 35 8.51 -0.68 46.08
CA THR A 35 8.43 0.53 46.91
C THR A 35 8.00 1.76 46.10
N GLU A 36 7.44 2.76 46.78
CA GLU A 36 7.11 4.07 46.17
C GLU A 36 8.36 4.72 45.55
N GLU A 37 9.52 4.60 46.20
CA GLU A 37 10.79 5.10 45.70
C GLU A 37 11.22 4.41 44.40
N ALA A 38 11.06 3.08 44.32
CA ALA A 38 11.35 2.31 43.11
C ALA A 38 10.51 2.77 41.93
N VAL A 39 9.20 2.95 42.15
CA VAL A 39 8.27 3.44 41.13
C VAL A 39 8.57 4.88 40.73
N SER A 40 8.74 5.78 41.70
CA SER A 40 9.00 7.22 41.45
C SER A 40 10.30 7.44 40.69
N THR A 41 11.38 6.74 41.07
CA THR A 41 12.68 6.81 40.38
C THR A 41 12.57 6.28 38.96
N THR A 42 11.91 5.13 38.79
CA THR A 42 11.71 4.52 37.46
C THR A 42 10.89 5.44 36.54
N LEU A 43 9.81 6.02 37.05
CA LEU A 43 8.97 6.96 36.29
C LEU A 43 9.74 8.21 35.90
N ARG A 44 10.47 8.85 36.83
CA ARG A 44 11.29 10.03 36.53
C ARG A 44 12.37 9.74 35.50
N ARG A 45 12.99 8.57 35.58
CA ARG A 45 13.99 8.11 34.60
C ARG A 45 13.37 7.88 33.22
N ALA A 46 12.21 7.24 33.16
CA ALA A 46 11.47 7.03 31.92
C ALA A 46 11.06 8.36 31.27
N LEU A 47 10.48 9.29 32.05
CA LEU A 47 10.10 10.62 31.57
C LEU A 47 11.30 11.44 31.11
N SER A 48 12.40 11.43 31.87
CA SER A 48 13.65 12.12 31.49
C SER A 48 14.20 11.56 30.18
N THR A 49 14.23 10.24 30.03
CA THR A 49 14.69 9.59 28.78
C THR A 49 13.75 9.89 27.62
N PHE A 50 12.43 9.80 27.82
CA PHE A 50 11.46 10.05 26.75
C PHE A 50 11.44 11.52 26.31
N SER A 51 11.76 12.44 27.23
CA SER A 51 11.87 13.87 26.91
C SER A 51 13.01 14.20 25.95
N THR A 52 14.06 13.36 25.86
CA THR A 52 15.14 13.56 24.89
C THR A 52 14.71 13.25 23.45
N LEU A 53 13.55 12.62 23.28
CA LEU A 53 12.98 12.26 21.98
C LEU A 53 11.95 13.30 21.47
N GLN A 54 11.81 14.44 22.16
CA GLN A 54 10.91 15.50 21.71
C GLN A 54 11.55 16.30 20.57
N ALA A 55 10.84 16.46 19.46
CA ALA A 55 11.27 17.31 18.36
C ALA A 55 11.18 18.80 18.72
N HIS A 56 11.85 19.65 17.94
CA HIS A 56 11.98 21.09 18.18
C HIS A 56 10.64 21.88 18.23
N ASP A 57 9.59 21.36 17.61
CA ASP A 57 8.23 21.91 17.57
C ASP A 57 7.29 21.27 18.61
N GLY A 58 7.82 20.37 19.45
CA GLY A 58 7.15 19.80 20.61
C GLY A 58 6.49 18.44 20.41
N HIS A 59 6.49 17.86 19.20
CA HIS A 59 5.95 16.52 18.96
C HIS A 59 6.97 15.40 19.24
N TRP A 60 6.53 14.13 19.18
CA TRP A 60 7.39 12.95 19.28
C TRP A 60 7.30 12.16 17.97
N PRO A 61 8.32 12.23 17.11
CA PRO A 61 8.33 11.47 15.87
C PRO A 61 8.65 10.00 16.14
N GLY A 62 8.25 9.12 15.22
CA GLY A 62 8.53 7.68 15.33
C GLY A 62 8.10 6.90 14.09
N ASP A 63 8.67 5.71 13.95
CA ASP A 63 8.27 4.69 13.01
C ASP A 63 6.80 4.35 13.22
N TYR A 64 6.03 4.48 12.14
CA TYR A 64 4.61 4.17 12.08
C TYR A 64 4.31 3.31 10.85
N GLY A 65 5.24 2.42 10.51
CA GLY A 65 5.13 1.43 9.47
C GLY A 65 4.48 0.14 9.97
N GLY A 66 4.80 -0.96 9.29
CA GLY A 66 4.28 -2.29 9.61
C GLY A 66 3.59 -2.94 8.40
N PRO A 67 2.59 -2.31 7.78
CA PRO A 67 1.96 -2.86 6.58
C PRO A 67 2.92 -2.90 5.37
N MET A 68 2.96 -4.03 4.67
CA MET A 68 3.89 -4.25 3.55
C MET A 68 3.30 -3.90 2.17
N PHE A 69 2.02 -3.53 2.11
CA PHE A 69 1.31 -3.20 0.86
C PHE A 69 1.26 -1.71 0.52
N LEU A 70 1.82 -0.84 1.37
CA LEU A 70 1.83 0.62 1.16
C LEU A 70 2.86 1.04 0.13
N MET A 71 4.13 0.67 0.38
CA MET A 71 5.25 0.99 -0.51
C MET A 71 5.04 0.48 -1.94
N PRO A 72 4.51 -0.75 -2.17
CA PRO A 72 4.22 -1.20 -3.52
C PRO A 72 3.27 -0.32 -4.33
N GLY A 73 2.19 0.17 -3.70
CA GLY A 73 1.26 1.07 -4.37
C GLY A 73 1.95 2.36 -4.82
N LEU A 74 2.78 2.95 -3.94
CA LEU A 74 3.57 4.14 -4.25
C LEU A 74 4.53 3.90 -5.42
N LEU A 75 5.30 2.80 -5.38
CA LEU A 75 6.28 2.48 -6.41
C LEU A 75 5.63 2.18 -7.77
N ILE A 76 4.51 1.46 -7.78
CA ILE A 76 3.72 1.22 -9.00
C ILE A 76 3.22 2.55 -9.56
N MET A 77 2.61 3.41 -8.74
CA MET A 77 2.11 4.72 -9.16
C MET A 77 3.25 5.60 -9.72
N LEU A 78 4.39 5.68 -9.02
CA LEU A 78 5.54 6.45 -9.48
C LEU A 78 6.16 5.89 -10.77
N HIS A 79 6.14 4.56 -10.96
CA HIS A 79 6.59 3.94 -12.20
C HIS A 79 5.66 4.29 -13.37
N VAL A 80 4.34 4.11 -13.23
CA VAL A 80 3.39 4.35 -14.33
C VAL A 80 3.28 5.82 -14.71
N THR A 81 3.50 6.73 -13.76
CA THR A 81 3.52 8.19 -14.00
C THR A 81 4.88 8.70 -14.51
N GLY A 82 5.92 7.86 -14.52
CA GLY A 82 7.28 8.25 -14.89
C GLY A 82 8.00 9.12 -13.85
N ALA A 83 7.42 9.29 -12.66
CA ALA A 83 7.95 10.17 -11.61
C ALA A 83 8.94 9.48 -10.65
N LEU A 84 9.15 8.16 -10.77
CA LEU A 84 10.00 7.37 -9.85
C LEU A 84 11.36 8.00 -9.58
N ASN A 85 12.16 8.28 -10.62
CA ASN A 85 13.52 8.82 -10.47
C ASN A 85 13.54 10.33 -10.17
N THR A 86 12.41 11.02 -10.33
CA THR A 86 12.26 12.43 -9.98
C THR A 86 11.95 12.58 -8.48
N VAL A 87 11.16 11.68 -7.93
CA VAL A 87 10.73 11.71 -6.52
C VAL A 87 11.67 10.92 -5.61
N LEU A 88 12.16 9.76 -6.06
CA LEU A 88 13.02 8.91 -5.24
C LEU A 88 14.47 8.98 -5.75
N SER A 89 15.34 9.57 -4.93
CA SER A 89 16.79 9.58 -5.15
C SER A 89 17.37 8.16 -5.12
N SER A 90 18.61 7.99 -5.57
CA SER A 90 19.33 6.72 -5.46
C SER A 90 19.36 6.18 -4.03
N GLU A 91 19.54 7.06 -3.05
CA GLU A 91 19.59 6.70 -1.63
C GLU A 91 18.21 6.30 -1.09
N HIS A 92 17.14 6.98 -1.50
CA HIS A 92 15.77 6.55 -1.17
C HIS A 92 15.51 5.14 -1.70
N GLN A 93 15.81 4.91 -2.99
CA GLN A 93 15.60 3.60 -3.61
C GLN A 93 16.44 2.50 -2.93
N LYS A 94 17.68 2.81 -2.52
CA LYS A 94 18.56 1.89 -1.79
C LYS A 94 17.99 1.52 -0.43
N GLU A 95 17.55 2.50 0.36
CA GLU A 95 16.98 2.23 1.68
C GLU A 95 15.61 1.54 1.59
N ILE A 96 14.82 1.79 0.54
CA ILE A 96 13.58 1.04 0.29
C ILE A 96 13.90 -0.43 -0.03
N ARG A 97 14.88 -0.71 -0.90
CA ARG A 97 15.31 -2.09 -1.18
C ARG A 97 15.80 -2.78 0.09
N ARG A 98 16.59 -2.09 0.93
CA ARG A 98 17.04 -2.60 2.22
C ARG A 98 15.87 -3.00 3.12
N TYR A 99 14.85 -2.14 3.22
CA TYR A 99 13.63 -2.44 3.98
C TYR A 99 12.91 -3.69 3.47
N LEU A 100 12.68 -3.76 2.16
CA LEU A 100 12.00 -4.91 1.56
C LEU A 100 12.79 -6.21 1.77
N TYR A 101 14.11 -6.20 1.60
CA TYR A 101 14.94 -7.39 1.85
C TYR A 101 14.99 -7.80 3.32
N ASN A 102 15.08 -6.85 4.26
CA ASN A 102 15.10 -7.14 5.69
C ASN A 102 13.82 -7.80 6.20
N HIS A 103 12.70 -7.60 5.50
CA HIS A 103 11.39 -8.15 5.87
C HIS A 103 10.97 -9.35 5.02
N GLN A 104 11.89 -9.92 4.23
CA GLN A 104 11.65 -11.22 3.61
C GLN A 104 11.63 -12.31 4.68
N ASN A 105 10.61 -13.17 4.66
CA ASN A 105 10.52 -14.31 5.56
C ASN A 105 11.49 -15.43 5.12
N GLU A 106 11.77 -16.36 6.03
CA GLU A 106 12.70 -17.48 5.78
C GLU A 106 12.26 -18.38 4.61
N ASP A 107 10.96 -18.46 4.35
CA ASP A 107 10.39 -19.20 3.22
C ASP A 107 10.52 -18.48 1.86
N GLY A 108 11.07 -17.25 1.86
CA GLY A 108 11.28 -16.43 0.67
C GLY A 108 10.14 -15.47 0.35
N GLY A 109 8.98 -15.57 1.00
CA GLY A 109 7.87 -14.67 0.75
C GLY A 109 7.88 -13.41 1.64
N TRP A 110 6.83 -12.61 1.49
CA TRP A 110 6.54 -11.44 2.33
C TRP A 110 5.09 -11.46 2.79
N GLY A 111 4.85 -11.02 4.02
CA GLY A 111 3.52 -10.98 4.61
C GLY A 111 2.71 -9.73 4.29
N LEU A 112 1.47 -9.70 4.77
CA LEU A 112 0.60 -8.51 4.74
C LEU A 112 1.19 -7.34 5.56
N HIS A 113 1.89 -7.69 6.64
CA HIS A 113 2.65 -6.80 7.51
C HIS A 113 3.95 -7.50 7.92
N ILE A 114 4.91 -6.75 8.46
CA ILE A 114 6.26 -7.26 8.75
C ILE A 114 6.25 -8.51 9.65
N GLU A 115 5.36 -8.56 10.66
CA GLU A 115 5.22 -9.72 11.55
C GLU A 115 4.43 -10.89 10.98
N GLY A 116 3.79 -10.71 9.82
CA GLY A 116 2.90 -11.72 9.23
C GLY A 116 3.66 -12.85 8.53
N PRO A 117 3.02 -14.03 8.39
CA PRO A 117 3.50 -15.07 7.50
C PRO A 117 3.43 -14.58 6.04
N SER A 118 4.15 -15.24 5.15
CA SER A 118 4.15 -14.92 3.73
C SER A 118 2.75 -15.09 3.13
N THR A 119 2.34 -14.12 2.30
CA THR A 119 1.07 -14.15 1.59
C THR A 119 1.25 -13.82 0.11
N MET A 120 0.29 -14.17 -0.76
CA MET A 120 0.37 -13.84 -2.18
C MET A 120 0.34 -12.33 -2.38
N PHE A 121 -0.47 -11.62 -1.60
CA PHE A 121 -0.56 -10.16 -1.67
C PHE A 121 0.77 -9.49 -1.30
N GLY A 122 1.36 -9.85 -0.15
CA GLY A 122 2.64 -9.31 0.29
C GLY A 122 3.78 -9.67 -0.66
N SER A 123 3.87 -10.95 -1.03
CA SER A 123 4.98 -11.46 -1.83
C SER A 123 4.98 -10.94 -3.26
N ALA A 124 3.85 -11.01 -3.96
CA ALA A 124 3.77 -10.56 -5.36
C ALA A 124 4.02 -9.05 -5.49
N LEU A 125 3.43 -8.24 -4.61
CA LEU A 125 3.62 -6.78 -4.66
C LEU A 125 5.03 -6.36 -4.24
N THR A 126 5.64 -7.04 -3.26
CA THR A 126 7.02 -6.75 -2.85
C THR A 126 8.02 -7.16 -3.94
N TYR A 127 7.85 -8.35 -4.54
CA TYR A 127 8.66 -8.80 -5.67
C TYR A 127 8.58 -7.81 -6.84
N VAL A 128 7.37 -7.41 -7.24
CA VAL A 128 7.16 -6.39 -8.27
C VAL A 128 7.86 -5.08 -7.90
N SER A 129 7.75 -4.63 -6.65
CA SER A 129 8.41 -3.41 -6.17
C SER A 129 9.93 -3.46 -6.33
N LEU A 130 10.56 -4.58 -5.95
CA LEU A 130 12.00 -4.79 -6.11
C LEU A 130 12.40 -4.77 -7.60
N ARG A 131 11.63 -5.44 -8.46
CA ARG A 131 11.84 -5.43 -9.93
C ARG A 131 11.74 -4.01 -10.50
N LEU A 132 10.77 -3.20 -10.06
CA LEU A 132 10.63 -1.79 -10.47
C LEU A 132 11.76 -0.90 -9.94
N LEU A 133 12.39 -1.26 -8.82
CA LEU A 133 13.58 -0.61 -8.26
C LEU A 133 14.90 -1.10 -8.88
N GLY A 134 14.84 -1.92 -9.93
CA GLY A 134 15.99 -2.36 -10.72
C GLY A 134 16.62 -3.67 -10.27
N GLU A 135 16.06 -4.37 -9.29
CA GLU A 135 16.55 -5.70 -8.91
C GLU A 135 16.22 -6.71 -10.02
N GLY A 136 17.17 -7.58 -10.35
CA GLY A 136 16.98 -8.67 -11.30
C GLY A 136 16.22 -9.86 -10.70
N PRO A 137 15.77 -10.81 -11.54
CA PRO A 137 15.08 -12.03 -11.10
C PRO A 137 15.93 -12.90 -10.16
N ASP A 138 17.25 -12.80 -10.24
CA ASP A 138 18.20 -13.62 -9.47
C ASP A 138 19.08 -12.76 -8.52
N SER A 139 18.64 -11.52 -8.23
CA SER A 139 19.32 -10.57 -7.34
C SER A 139 19.10 -10.86 -5.84
N GLY A 140 19.77 -10.07 -4.98
CA GLY A 140 19.64 -10.17 -3.52
C GLY A 140 20.19 -11.48 -2.94
N ASP A 141 21.28 -12.00 -3.49
CA ASP A 141 21.90 -13.26 -3.07
C ASP A 141 20.89 -14.44 -3.04
N GLY A 142 20.02 -14.50 -4.05
CA GLY A 142 18.97 -15.52 -4.20
C GLY A 142 17.64 -15.16 -3.55
N ALA A 143 17.52 -14.01 -2.88
CA ALA A 143 16.26 -13.52 -2.31
C ALA A 143 15.16 -13.39 -3.37
N MET A 144 15.47 -12.82 -4.55
CA MET A 144 14.50 -12.63 -5.62
C MET A 144 14.03 -13.97 -6.20
N GLU A 145 14.94 -14.92 -6.40
CA GLU A 145 14.60 -16.26 -6.87
C GLU A 145 13.67 -16.97 -5.88
N LYS A 146 13.99 -16.95 -4.58
CA LYS A 146 13.14 -17.52 -3.53
C LYS A 146 11.75 -16.88 -3.51
N GLY A 147 11.67 -15.56 -3.64
CA GLY A 147 10.40 -14.83 -3.70
C GLY A 147 9.56 -15.23 -4.91
N ARG A 148 10.17 -15.32 -6.10
CA ARG A 148 9.50 -15.78 -7.32
C ARG A 148 9.01 -17.22 -7.16
N ASN A 149 9.86 -18.12 -6.66
CA ASN A 149 9.50 -19.52 -6.45
C ASN A 149 8.36 -19.65 -5.45
N TRP A 150 8.38 -18.89 -4.35
CA TRP A 150 7.28 -18.85 -3.40
C TRP A 150 5.97 -18.43 -4.08
N ILE A 151 5.98 -17.35 -4.89
CA ILE A 151 4.80 -16.89 -5.65
C ILE A 151 4.29 -18.00 -6.58
N LEU A 152 5.19 -18.63 -7.34
CA LEU A 152 4.81 -19.67 -8.28
C LEU A 152 4.28 -20.91 -7.54
N ASP A 153 4.95 -21.39 -6.48
CA ASP A 153 4.52 -22.59 -5.74
C ASP A 153 3.11 -22.44 -5.16
N HIS A 154 2.73 -21.22 -4.75
CA HIS A 154 1.41 -20.90 -4.20
C HIS A 154 0.34 -20.52 -5.24
N GLY A 155 0.59 -20.81 -6.53
CA GLY A 155 -0.41 -20.68 -7.61
C GLY A 155 -0.17 -19.52 -8.58
N GLY A 156 0.79 -18.65 -8.28
CA GLY A 156 1.09 -17.45 -9.06
C GLY A 156 0.13 -16.29 -8.78
N ALA A 157 0.38 -15.16 -9.44
CA ALA A 157 -0.33 -13.91 -9.19
C ALA A 157 -1.82 -13.94 -9.54
N THR A 158 -2.35 -14.99 -10.18
CA THR A 158 -3.82 -15.18 -10.33
C THR A 158 -4.54 -15.33 -8.99
N TYR A 159 -3.84 -15.79 -7.95
CA TYR A 159 -4.36 -15.95 -6.59
C TYR A 159 -4.16 -14.72 -5.68
N ILE A 160 -3.64 -13.63 -6.22
CA ILE A 160 -3.45 -12.40 -5.43
C ILE A 160 -4.82 -11.82 -5.00
N THR A 161 -4.87 -11.09 -3.89
CA THR A 161 -6.11 -10.45 -3.40
C THR A 161 -6.65 -9.39 -4.36
N SER A 162 -7.91 -8.97 -4.18
CA SER A 162 -8.56 -7.96 -5.04
C SER A 162 -7.77 -6.64 -5.15
N TRP A 163 -7.16 -6.16 -4.06
CA TRP A 163 -6.32 -4.96 -4.09
C TRP A 163 -5.01 -5.21 -4.85
N GLY A 164 -4.46 -6.42 -4.76
CA GLY A 164 -3.31 -6.83 -5.56
C GLY A 164 -3.64 -6.86 -7.05
N LYS A 165 -4.77 -7.47 -7.43
CA LYS A 165 -5.26 -7.50 -8.83
C LYS A 165 -5.43 -6.10 -9.39
N PHE A 166 -5.93 -5.17 -8.57
CA PHE A 166 -6.06 -3.77 -8.94
C PHE A 166 -4.70 -3.14 -9.26
N TRP A 167 -3.72 -3.24 -8.35
CA TRP A 167 -2.39 -2.64 -8.55
C TRP A 167 -1.63 -3.27 -9.72
N LEU A 168 -1.72 -4.59 -9.86
CA LEU A 168 -1.12 -5.30 -10.98
C LEU A 168 -1.80 -4.96 -12.32
N ALA A 169 -3.10 -4.64 -12.32
CA ALA A 169 -3.81 -4.18 -13.51
C ALA A 169 -3.43 -2.73 -13.88
N VAL A 170 -3.30 -1.84 -12.90
CA VAL A 170 -2.76 -0.49 -13.08
C VAL A 170 -1.35 -0.54 -13.69
N LEU A 171 -0.49 -1.44 -13.20
CA LEU A 171 0.86 -1.62 -13.73
C LEU A 171 0.87 -2.23 -15.16
N GLY A 172 -0.16 -3.00 -15.50
CA GLY A 172 -0.27 -3.72 -16.78
C GLY A 172 0.29 -5.14 -16.76
N VAL A 173 0.52 -5.74 -15.59
CA VAL A 173 0.90 -7.17 -15.48
C VAL A 173 -0.30 -8.09 -15.24
N PHE A 174 -1.50 -7.55 -15.06
CA PHE A 174 -2.75 -8.29 -14.83
C PHE A 174 -3.88 -7.67 -15.67
N ASP A 175 -4.81 -8.47 -16.20
CA ASP A 175 -5.90 -7.93 -17.01
C ASP A 175 -7.09 -7.45 -16.15
N TRP A 176 -7.70 -6.32 -16.52
CA TRP A 176 -8.87 -5.78 -15.81
C TRP A 176 -10.07 -6.73 -15.78
N SER A 177 -10.21 -7.64 -16.75
CA SER A 177 -11.26 -8.67 -16.76
C SER A 177 -11.13 -9.69 -15.61
N GLY A 178 -9.93 -9.81 -15.04
CA GLY A 178 -9.65 -10.60 -13.85
C GLY A 178 -9.89 -9.87 -12.53
N ASN A 179 -10.46 -8.67 -12.55
CA ASN A 179 -10.90 -7.96 -11.35
C ASN A 179 -12.43 -8.05 -11.18
N ASN A 180 -12.89 -8.20 -9.93
CA ASN A 180 -14.30 -7.99 -9.62
C ASN A 180 -14.67 -6.50 -9.83
N PRO A 181 -15.89 -6.19 -10.31
CA PRO A 181 -16.22 -4.82 -10.68
C PRO A 181 -16.18 -3.80 -9.54
N LEU A 182 -15.63 -2.62 -9.82
CA LEU A 182 -15.64 -1.44 -8.96
C LEU A 182 -16.44 -0.30 -9.64
N PRO A 183 -17.77 -0.43 -9.78
CA PRO A 183 -18.57 0.48 -10.60
C PRO A 183 -18.60 1.90 -10.00
N PRO A 184 -18.11 2.94 -10.68
CA PRO A 184 -18.21 4.32 -10.19
C PRO A 184 -19.66 4.79 -10.05
N GLU A 185 -20.61 4.13 -10.75
CA GLU A 185 -22.03 4.44 -10.72
C GLU A 185 -22.66 4.29 -9.32
N THR A 186 -22.02 3.55 -8.38
CA THR A 186 -22.50 3.46 -6.99
C THR A 186 -22.54 4.82 -6.29
N TRP A 187 -21.69 5.76 -6.71
CA TRP A 187 -21.67 7.13 -6.17
C TRP A 187 -22.81 8.01 -6.68
N MET A 188 -23.54 7.56 -7.70
CA MET A 188 -24.72 8.25 -8.22
C MET A 188 -26.02 7.78 -7.57
N LEU A 189 -25.96 6.76 -6.69
CA LEU A 189 -27.12 6.23 -6.00
C LEU A 189 -27.74 7.26 -5.04
N PRO A 190 -29.04 7.21 -4.76
CA PRO A 190 -29.62 8.00 -3.68
C PRO A 190 -29.01 7.65 -2.32
N TYR A 191 -28.69 8.66 -1.51
CA TYR A 191 -28.10 8.47 -0.17
C TYR A 191 -28.97 7.62 0.78
N CYS A 192 -30.28 7.49 0.53
CA CYS A 192 -31.17 6.64 1.33
C CYS A 192 -30.91 5.13 1.15
N LEU A 193 -30.21 4.72 0.08
CA LEU A 193 -29.89 3.31 -0.13
C LEU A 193 -28.77 2.84 0.81
N PRO A 194 -28.88 1.64 1.39
CA PRO A 194 -27.92 1.13 2.38
C PRO A 194 -26.52 0.89 1.79
N VAL A 195 -26.43 0.65 0.49
CA VAL A 195 -25.18 0.39 -0.24
C VAL A 195 -24.48 1.67 -0.73
N HIS A 196 -25.04 2.85 -0.43
CA HIS A 196 -24.46 4.12 -0.86
C HIS A 196 -23.06 4.33 -0.24
N PRO A 197 -22.00 4.62 -1.02
CA PRO A 197 -20.63 4.74 -0.51
C PRO A 197 -20.46 5.72 0.65
N GLY A 198 -21.22 6.81 0.65
CA GLY A 198 -21.26 7.80 1.75
C GLY A 198 -21.71 7.26 3.13
N ARG A 199 -22.20 6.01 3.22
CA ARG A 199 -22.51 5.32 4.49
C ARG A 199 -21.43 4.35 4.94
N MET A 200 -20.42 4.10 4.12
CA MET A 200 -19.31 3.21 4.47
C MET A 200 -18.33 3.91 5.42
N TRP A 201 -17.56 3.10 6.16
CA TRP A 201 -16.43 3.56 6.96
C TRP A 201 -15.51 4.47 6.12
N CYS A 202 -14.99 5.54 6.72
CA CYS A 202 -14.23 6.58 6.02
C CYS A 202 -13.05 6.01 5.22
N HIS A 203 -12.17 5.21 5.84
CA HIS A 203 -11.04 4.61 5.13
C HIS A 203 -11.50 3.73 3.96
N CYS A 204 -12.58 2.96 4.14
CA CYS A 204 -13.12 2.14 3.06
C CYS A 204 -13.57 3.01 1.87
N ARG A 205 -14.46 3.98 2.10
CA ARG A 205 -14.95 4.82 0.98
C ARG A 205 -13.85 5.65 0.33
N MET A 206 -12.89 6.14 1.12
CA MET A 206 -11.80 6.99 0.59
C MET A 206 -10.77 6.20 -0.20
N VAL A 207 -10.61 4.90 0.05
CA VAL A 207 -9.80 4.04 -0.83
C VAL A 207 -10.59 3.65 -2.09
N TYR A 208 -11.85 3.19 -1.93
CA TYR A 208 -12.65 2.74 -3.07
C TYR A 208 -13.10 3.87 -4.02
N LEU A 209 -13.13 5.14 -3.55
CA LEU A 209 -13.44 6.32 -4.36
C LEU A 209 -12.48 6.45 -5.56
N PRO A 210 -11.15 6.65 -5.38
CA PRO A 210 -10.23 6.71 -6.52
C PRO A 210 -10.05 5.34 -7.20
N MET A 211 -10.17 4.20 -6.50
CA MET A 211 -10.10 2.89 -7.17
C MET A 211 -11.22 2.72 -8.22
N CYS A 212 -12.45 3.13 -7.92
CA CYS A 212 -13.55 3.02 -8.88
C CYS A 212 -13.38 3.97 -10.08
N TYR A 213 -12.73 5.12 -9.88
CA TYR A 213 -12.34 6.01 -10.98
C TYR A 213 -11.34 5.34 -11.92
N VAL A 214 -10.22 4.83 -11.36
CA VAL A 214 -9.16 4.15 -12.11
C VAL A 214 -9.72 2.91 -12.84
N TYR A 215 -10.55 2.12 -12.15
CA TYR A 215 -11.24 0.97 -12.73
C TYR A 215 -12.17 1.39 -13.87
N GLY A 216 -13.03 2.40 -13.66
CA GLY A 216 -14.00 2.85 -14.66
C GLY A 216 -13.34 3.45 -15.90
N LYS A 217 -12.14 4.03 -15.77
CA LYS A 217 -11.27 4.45 -16.89
C LYS A 217 -10.52 3.28 -17.54
N ARG A 218 -10.46 2.11 -16.91
CA ARG A 218 -9.64 0.95 -17.30
C ARG A 218 -8.19 1.34 -17.54
N PHE A 219 -7.66 2.20 -16.67
CA PHE A 219 -6.30 2.72 -16.84
C PHE A 219 -5.27 1.60 -16.74
N VAL A 220 -4.29 1.61 -17.65
CA VAL A 220 -3.13 0.72 -17.64
C VAL A 220 -1.90 1.57 -17.97
N GLY A 221 -0.85 1.42 -17.17
CA GLY A 221 0.44 2.05 -17.43
C GLY A 221 1.08 1.59 -18.73
N ARG A 222 2.14 2.28 -19.17
CA ARG A 222 2.88 1.89 -20.37
C ARG A 222 3.49 0.50 -20.20
N ILE A 223 3.26 -0.39 -21.16
CA ILE A 223 3.90 -1.71 -21.21
C ILE A 223 5.38 -1.53 -21.60
N THR A 224 6.28 -1.68 -20.62
CA THR A 224 7.73 -1.61 -20.78
C THR A 224 8.34 -3.02 -20.77
N PRO A 225 9.64 -3.20 -21.12
CA PRO A 225 10.29 -4.51 -21.06
C PRO A 225 10.16 -5.20 -19.70
N ILE A 226 10.29 -4.44 -18.60
CA ILE A 226 10.14 -4.99 -17.24
C ILE A 226 8.70 -5.51 -16.98
N ILE A 227 7.67 -4.91 -17.57
CA ILE A 227 6.29 -5.41 -17.47
C ILE A 227 6.14 -6.74 -18.22
N LEU A 228 6.78 -6.88 -19.38
CA LEU A 228 6.78 -8.12 -20.14
C LEU A 228 7.52 -9.24 -19.40
N GLU A 229 8.65 -8.92 -18.76
CA GLU A 229 9.38 -9.84 -17.88
C GLU A 229 8.51 -10.29 -16.69
N LEU A 230 7.89 -9.35 -15.98
CA LEU A 230 6.98 -9.66 -14.86
C LEU A 230 5.81 -10.57 -15.27
N ARG A 231 5.26 -10.41 -16.48
CA ARG A 231 4.21 -11.29 -17.02
C ARG A 231 4.70 -12.74 -17.26
N ASN A 232 6.00 -12.95 -17.43
CA ASN A 232 6.60 -14.28 -17.54
C ASN A 232 7.03 -14.83 -16.17
N GLU A 233 7.31 -13.96 -15.20
CA GLU A 233 7.82 -14.33 -13.88
C GLU A 233 6.72 -14.69 -12.87
N LEU A 234 5.53 -14.08 -12.98
CA LEU A 234 4.51 -14.12 -11.93
C LEU A 234 3.41 -15.18 -12.12
N PHE A 235 3.35 -15.84 -13.27
CA PHE A 235 2.24 -16.74 -13.63
C PHE A 235 2.74 -18.15 -13.96
N LYS A 236 1.96 -19.18 -13.58
CA LYS A 236 2.27 -20.59 -13.91
C LYS A 236 2.08 -20.96 -15.37
N VAL A 237 1.23 -20.21 -16.07
CA VAL A 237 0.91 -20.40 -17.48
C VAL A 237 1.35 -19.16 -18.25
N PRO A 238 1.60 -19.27 -19.57
CA PRO A 238 1.85 -18.10 -20.39
C PRO A 238 0.75 -17.05 -20.19
N TYR A 239 1.14 -15.77 -20.14
CA TYR A 239 0.20 -14.66 -19.88
C TYR A 239 -1.03 -14.66 -20.80
N SER A 240 -0.87 -15.07 -22.06
CA SER A 240 -1.95 -15.18 -23.05
C SER A 240 -2.96 -16.29 -22.79
N GLU A 241 -2.60 -17.27 -21.95
CA GLU A 241 -3.42 -18.44 -21.62
C GLU A 241 -4.09 -18.31 -20.24
N VAL A 242 -3.86 -17.20 -19.53
CA VAL A 242 -4.50 -16.96 -18.23
C VAL A 242 -6.01 -16.78 -18.42
N ASP A 243 -6.79 -17.63 -17.74
CA ASP A 243 -8.23 -17.46 -17.62
C ASP A 243 -8.54 -16.35 -16.60
N TRP A 244 -8.65 -15.12 -17.12
CA TRP A 244 -8.99 -13.96 -16.31
C TRP A 244 -10.40 -14.04 -15.70
N ASP A 245 -11.35 -14.72 -16.34
CA ASP A 245 -12.71 -14.83 -15.81
C ASP A 245 -12.75 -15.61 -14.50
N SER A 246 -12.02 -16.73 -14.49
CA SER A 246 -11.76 -17.55 -13.32
C SER A 246 -10.93 -16.79 -12.27
N ALA A 247 -9.88 -16.10 -12.70
CA ALA A 247 -8.96 -15.39 -11.81
C ALA A 247 -9.67 -14.35 -10.92
N ARG A 248 -10.83 -13.79 -11.29
CA ARG A 248 -11.59 -12.84 -10.44
C ARG A 248 -11.86 -13.34 -9.03
N ASN A 249 -12.20 -14.62 -8.89
CA ASN A 249 -12.63 -15.21 -7.62
C ASN A 249 -11.53 -16.04 -6.95
N LEU A 250 -10.38 -16.23 -7.60
CA LEU A 250 -9.22 -16.88 -6.98
C LEU A 250 -8.61 -15.97 -5.91
N CYS A 251 -8.23 -16.57 -4.79
CA CYS A 251 -7.52 -15.93 -3.69
C CYS A 251 -6.70 -17.01 -2.98
N ALA A 252 -5.44 -16.74 -2.66
CA ALA A 252 -4.60 -17.67 -1.91
C ALA A 252 -5.20 -17.91 -0.51
N LYS A 253 -5.04 -19.14 0.01
CA LYS A 253 -5.60 -19.50 1.32
C LYS A 253 -4.95 -18.68 2.45
N GLU A 254 -3.69 -18.31 2.28
CA GLU A 254 -2.89 -17.50 3.21
C GLU A 254 -3.44 -16.06 3.32
N ASP A 255 -4.07 -15.56 2.26
CA ASP A 255 -4.66 -14.21 2.22
C ASP A 255 -6.16 -14.19 2.62
N LEU A 256 -6.83 -15.35 2.68
CA LEU A 256 -8.27 -15.43 2.82
C LEU A 256 -8.72 -15.32 4.29
N TYR A 257 -8.67 -14.10 4.84
CA TYR A 257 -9.14 -13.84 6.21
C TYR A 257 -10.67 -13.81 6.33
N TYR A 258 -11.36 -13.23 5.33
CA TYR A 258 -12.83 -13.24 5.25
C TYR A 258 -13.27 -13.86 3.91
N PRO A 259 -13.78 -15.11 3.91
CA PRO A 259 -14.30 -15.72 2.70
C PRO A 259 -15.57 -15.03 2.22
N HIS A 260 -15.76 -14.97 0.91
CA HIS A 260 -16.99 -14.41 0.34
C HIS A 260 -18.18 -15.33 0.63
N PRO A 261 -19.32 -14.80 1.09
CA PRO A 261 -20.56 -15.56 1.10
C PRO A 261 -21.08 -15.73 -0.33
N LEU A 262 -21.80 -16.82 -0.61
CA LEU A 262 -22.33 -17.12 -1.96
C LEU A 262 -23.12 -15.95 -2.58
N ILE A 263 -23.85 -15.19 -1.77
CA ILE A 263 -24.60 -14.02 -2.24
C ILE A 263 -23.69 -12.94 -2.84
N GLN A 264 -22.48 -12.79 -2.32
CA GLN A 264 -21.48 -11.86 -2.82
C GLN A 264 -20.91 -12.34 -4.17
N ASP A 265 -20.70 -13.64 -4.35
CA ASP A 265 -20.26 -14.19 -5.63
C ASP A 265 -21.33 -14.04 -6.73
N ILE A 266 -22.61 -14.25 -6.38
CA ILE A 266 -23.73 -13.99 -7.29
C ILE A 266 -23.79 -12.50 -7.66
N LEU A 267 -23.60 -11.60 -6.69
CA LEU A 267 -23.54 -10.16 -6.94
C LEU A 267 -22.41 -9.80 -7.90
N TRP A 268 -21.19 -10.29 -7.65
CA TRP A 268 -20.03 -10.01 -8.50
C TRP A 268 -20.19 -10.59 -9.90
N ALA A 269 -20.70 -11.81 -10.03
CA ALA A 269 -21.01 -12.41 -11.32
C ALA A 269 -22.07 -11.59 -12.08
N THR A 270 -23.08 -11.08 -11.38
CA THR A 270 -24.14 -10.26 -11.98
C THR A 270 -23.59 -8.92 -12.47
N LEU A 271 -22.81 -8.25 -11.62
CA LEU A 271 -22.17 -6.99 -11.98
C LEU A 271 -21.23 -7.17 -13.18
N HIS A 272 -20.43 -8.23 -13.20
CA HIS A 272 -19.47 -8.47 -14.26
C HIS A 272 -20.12 -8.88 -15.58
N LYS A 273 -21.06 -9.84 -15.57
CA LYS A 273 -21.61 -10.43 -16.79
C LYS A 273 -22.73 -9.60 -17.41
N PHE A 274 -23.41 -8.75 -16.63
CA PHE A 274 -24.56 -7.99 -17.12
C PHE A 274 -24.37 -6.48 -16.99
N VAL A 275 -23.97 -5.98 -15.81
CA VAL A 275 -23.90 -4.53 -15.58
C VAL A 275 -22.71 -3.89 -16.30
N GLU A 276 -21.52 -4.47 -16.19
CA GLU A 276 -20.31 -3.94 -16.85
C GLU A 276 -20.47 -3.85 -18.38
N PRO A 277 -20.95 -4.88 -19.11
CA PRO A 277 -21.19 -4.75 -20.55
C PRO A 277 -22.15 -3.61 -20.89
N VAL A 278 -23.21 -3.41 -20.11
CA VAL A 278 -24.16 -2.30 -20.33
C VAL A 278 -23.49 -0.95 -20.09
N MET A 279 -22.71 -0.82 -19.01
CA MET A 279 -22.03 0.45 -18.67
C MET A 279 -20.85 0.78 -19.59
N MET A 280 -20.30 -0.21 -20.30
CA MET A 280 -19.23 0.01 -21.30
C MET A 280 -19.75 0.42 -22.67
N HIS A 281 -21.05 0.24 -22.96
CA HIS A 281 -21.65 0.55 -24.25
C HIS A 281 -22.69 1.67 -24.15
N TRP A 282 -23.05 2.26 -25.28
CA TRP A 282 -24.12 3.26 -25.31
C TRP A 282 -25.48 2.62 -24.98
N PRO A 283 -26.33 3.24 -24.13
CA PRO A 283 -26.16 4.56 -23.50
C PRO A 283 -25.50 4.54 -22.11
N GLY A 284 -25.19 3.36 -21.54
CA GLY A 284 -24.63 3.21 -20.19
C GLY A 284 -23.28 3.92 -20.01
N ASN A 285 -22.45 3.97 -21.04
CA ASN A 285 -21.17 4.69 -21.01
C ASN A 285 -21.30 6.19 -20.71
N LYS A 286 -22.45 6.83 -21.03
CA LYS A 286 -22.73 8.21 -20.63
C LYS A 286 -22.96 8.34 -19.13
N LEU A 287 -23.61 7.35 -18.51
CA LEU A 287 -23.77 7.30 -17.06
C LEU A 287 -22.41 7.07 -16.38
N ARG A 288 -21.57 6.20 -16.95
CA ARG A 288 -20.20 5.99 -16.49
C ARG A 288 -19.39 7.27 -16.52
N GLU A 289 -19.39 8.00 -17.64
CA GLU A 289 -18.71 9.28 -17.77
C GLU A 289 -19.19 10.30 -16.72
N LYS A 290 -20.51 10.43 -16.53
CA LYS A 290 -21.08 11.30 -15.50
C LYS A 290 -20.65 10.88 -14.08
N SER A 291 -20.62 9.58 -13.82
CA SER A 291 -20.22 9.03 -12.52
C SER A 291 -18.73 9.26 -12.25
N LEU A 292 -17.88 9.10 -13.27
CA LEU A 292 -16.44 9.39 -13.17
C LEU A 292 -16.19 10.88 -12.87
N ASN A 293 -16.91 11.79 -13.52
CA ASN A 293 -16.82 13.21 -13.22
C ASN A 293 -17.28 13.52 -11.78
N HIS A 294 -18.35 12.88 -11.31
CA HIS A 294 -18.80 13.03 -9.92
C HIS A 294 -17.77 12.51 -8.91
N VAL A 295 -17.16 11.36 -9.19
CA VAL A 295 -16.10 10.77 -8.36
C VAL A 295 -14.89 11.70 -8.31
N MET A 296 -14.45 12.28 -9.44
CA MET A 296 -13.33 13.23 -9.45
C MET A 296 -13.61 14.50 -8.64
N GLN A 297 -14.86 14.98 -8.59
CA GLN A 297 -15.21 16.10 -7.71
C GLN A 297 -14.94 15.77 -6.23
N HIS A 298 -15.24 14.54 -5.78
CA HIS A 298 -14.92 14.12 -4.40
C HIS A 298 -13.42 13.92 -4.18
N VAL A 299 -12.68 13.43 -5.19
CA VAL A 299 -11.22 13.31 -5.15
C VAL A 299 -10.58 14.68 -4.95
N HIS A 300 -10.93 15.67 -5.79
CA HIS A 300 -10.44 17.05 -5.67
C HIS A 300 -10.83 17.69 -4.34
N TYR A 301 -12.06 17.46 -3.87
CA TYR A 301 -12.51 17.97 -2.58
C TYR A 301 -11.67 17.43 -1.42
N GLU A 302 -11.36 16.13 -1.39
CA GLU A 302 -10.46 15.55 -0.38
C GLU A 302 -9.06 16.15 -0.46
N ASP A 303 -8.52 16.26 -1.67
CA ASP A 303 -7.18 16.77 -1.93
C ASP A 303 -7.03 18.22 -1.41
N GLU A 304 -8.00 19.09 -1.72
CA GLU A 304 -8.00 20.48 -1.26
C GLU A 304 -8.12 20.58 0.27
N ASN A 305 -9.03 19.80 0.88
CA ASN A 305 -9.27 19.85 2.32
C ASN A 305 -8.09 19.34 3.15
N THR A 306 -7.35 18.36 2.62
CA THR A 306 -6.22 17.74 3.31
C THR A 306 -4.86 18.28 2.86
N ARG A 307 -4.86 19.28 1.97
CA ARG A 307 -3.64 19.80 1.34
C ARG A 307 -2.81 18.68 0.71
N TYR A 308 -3.49 17.76 0.02
CA TYR A 308 -2.95 16.64 -0.74
C TYR A 308 -2.26 15.55 0.11
N ILE A 309 -2.51 15.53 1.43
CA ILE A 309 -2.04 14.48 2.34
C ILE A 309 -3.04 13.30 2.35
N CYS A 310 -4.33 13.59 2.18
CA CYS A 310 -5.45 12.65 2.30
C CYS A 310 -5.55 11.99 3.69
N ILE A 311 -6.57 11.16 3.92
CA ILE A 311 -6.78 10.45 5.20
C ILE A 311 -5.73 9.37 5.52
N GLY A 312 -4.94 8.94 4.54
CA GLY A 312 -3.92 7.90 4.74
C GLY A 312 -3.21 7.52 3.43
N PRO A 313 -2.16 6.69 3.51
CA PRO A 313 -1.19 6.47 2.43
C PRO A 313 -1.82 5.85 1.19
N VAL A 314 -2.73 4.89 1.36
CA VAL A 314 -3.40 4.21 0.24
C VAL A 314 -4.30 5.19 -0.52
N ASN A 315 -5.12 5.97 0.20
CA ASN A 315 -5.96 6.99 -0.41
C ASN A 315 -5.10 8.06 -1.08
N LYS A 316 -4.03 8.53 -0.43
CA LYS A 316 -3.10 9.51 -1.00
C LYS A 316 -2.54 9.08 -2.35
N VAL A 317 -2.01 7.86 -2.44
CA VAL A 317 -1.39 7.37 -3.68
C VAL A 317 -2.43 7.19 -4.78
N LEU A 318 -3.63 6.69 -4.44
CA LEU A 318 -4.70 6.51 -5.41
C LEU A 318 -5.31 7.82 -5.90
N ASN A 319 -5.51 8.82 -5.02
CA ASN A 319 -5.94 10.16 -5.41
C ASN A 319 -4.92 10.82 -6.33
N MET A 320 -3.63 10.74 -5.95
CA MET A 320 -2.54 11.24 -6.80
C MET A 320 -2.56 10.60 -8.20
N LEU A 321 -2.77 9.28 -8.28
CA LEU A 321 -2.92 8.56 -9.55
C LEU A 321 -4.16 9.02 -10.32
N ALA A 322 -5.30 9.20 -9.66
CA ALA A 322 -6.54 9.68 -10.29
C ALA A 322 -6.36 11.07 -10.90
N CYS A 323 -5.73 12.00 -10.18
CA CYS A 323 -5.39 13.34 -10.68
C CYS A 323 -4.43 13.31 -11.87
N TRP A 324 -3.45 12.38 -11.87
CA TRP A 324 -2.57 12.19 -13.03
C TRP A 324 -3.31 11.61 -14.24
N ILE A 325 -4.24 10.67 -14.04
CA ILE A 325 -5.06 10.08 -15.11
C ILE A 325 -6.01 11.12 -15.71
N GLU A 326 -6.55 12.02 -14.89
CA GLU A 326 -7.39 13.14 -15.36
C GLU A 326 -6.57 14.12 -16.22
N ASP A 327 -5.44 14.60 -15.72
CA ASP A 327 -4.49 15.41 -16.46
C ASP A 327 -3.07 15.27 -15.86
N PRO A 328 -2.10 14.67 -16.59
CA PRO A 328 -0.71 14.52 -16.13
C PRO A 328 0.00 15.83 -15.82
N ASN A 329 -0.47 16.96 -16.38
CA ASN A 329 0.12 18.29 -16.17
C ASN A 329 -0.64 19.12 -15.13
N SER A 330 -1.67 18.56 -14.49
CA SER A 330 -2.52 19.25 -13.53
C SER A 330 -1.74 19.83 -12.36
N GLU A 331 -2.23 20.95 -11.84
CA GLU A 331 -1.70 21.53 -10.60
C GLU A 331 -1.90 20.56 -9.42
N ALA A 332 -3.03 19.85 -9.36
CA ALA A 332 -3.32 18.84 -8.34
C ALA A 332 -2.23 17.75 -8.27
N PHE A 333 -1.81 17.19 -9.41
CA PHE A 333 -0.74 16.19 -9.42
C PHE A 333 0.60 16.77 -8.91
N LYS A 334 0.94 18.00 -9.30
CA LYS A 334 2.16 18.68 -8.85
C LYS A 334 2.15 18.94 -7.34
N LEU A 335 0.99 19.25 -6.76
CA LEU A 335 0.83 19.46 -5.32
C LEU A 335 0.87 18.15 -4.52
N HIS A 336 0.52 17.02 -5.13
CA HIS A 336 0.63 15.69 -4.53
C HIS A 336 2.08 15.19 -4.39
N ILE A 337 2.96 15.53 -5.33
CA ILE A 337 4.35 15.06 -5.35
C ILE A 337 5.12 15.37 -4.05
N PRO A 338 5.20 16.63 -3.57
CA PRO A 338 5.95 16.93 -2.36
C PRO A 338 5.35 16.23 -1.12
N ARG A 339 4.06 15.90 -1.13
CA ARG A 339 3.37 15.19 -0.04
C ARG A 339 3.70 13.70 0.07
N ILE A 340 4.52 13.16 -0.82
CA ILE A 340 5.01 11.78 -0.69
C ILE A 340 5.96 11.67 0.50
N TYR A 341 6.79 12.68 0.75
CA TYR A 341 7.79 12.65 1.81
C TYR A 341 7.16 12.64 3.21
N ASP A 342 5.97 13.23 3.38
CA ASP A 342 5.19 13.17 4.62
C ASP A 342 4.89 11.72 5.05
N TYR A 343 4.91 10.76 4.11
CA TYR A 343 4.67 9.34 4.36
C TYR A 343 5.93 8.47 4.35
N LEU A 344 7.12 9.01 4.13
CA LEU A 344 8.36 8.22 4.07
C LEU A 344 9.18 8.35 5.34
N TRP A 345 9.59 7.21 5.89
CA TRP A 345 10.35 7.15 7.14
C TRP A 345 11.59 6.27 6.99
N VAL A 346 12.71 6.73 7.53
CA VAL A 346 13.99 6.00 7.54
C VAL A 346 14.30 5.52 8.95
N ALA A 347 14.46 4.22 9.08
CA ALA A 347 14.94 3.58 10.30
C ALA A 347 16.09 2.62 9.99
N GLU A 348 16.66 1.95 11.00
CA GLU A 348 17.81 1.07 10.81
C GLU A 348 17.53 -0.19 9.98
N ASP A 349 16.26 -0.53 9.77
CA ASP A 349 15.83 -1.59 8.87
C ASP A 349 15.58 -1.09 7.44
N GLY A 350 15.71 0.21 7.15
CA GLY A 350 15.58 0.82 5.83
C GLY A 350 14.47 1.88 5.76
N MET A 351 14.10 2.27 4.54
CA MET A 351 13.05 3.27 4.28
C MET A 351 11.71 2.59 4.00
N LYS A 352 10.67 3.02 4.71
CA LYS A 352 9.30 2.49 4.60
C LYS A 352 8.26 3.59 4.44
N MET A 353 7.04 3.19 4.09
CA MET A 353 5.89 4.08 4.01
C MET A 353 5.05 3.94 5.28
N GLN A 354 4.69 5.06 5.88
CA GLN A 354 3.96 5.17 7.16
C GLN A 354 2.45 5.04 6.94
N VAL A 355 1.71 4.64 7.99
CA VAL A 355 0.24 4.47 8.03
C VAL A 355 -0.51 5.77 8.27
#